data_AF-A0A952TX20-F1
#
_entry.id   AF-A0A952TX20-F1
#
_cell.length_a   1.000
_cell.length_b   1.000
_cell.length_c   1.000
_cell.angle_alpha   90.00
_cell.angle_beta   90.00
_cell.angle_gamma   90.00
#
_symmetry.space_group_name_H-M   'P 1'
#
loop_
_entity.id
_entity.type
_entity.pdbx_description
1 polymer ?
#
loop_
_entity_poly.entity_id
_entity_poly.type
_entity_poly.pdbx_seq_one_letter_code
_entity_poly.pdbx_strand_id
1 'polypeptide(L)' 'MPVGAEILTVQTQNETPCLWALVDPNEPKEDRFIEIFGTGHPIGYDMGVDRKYISTYQLHGGSLVFHVFEYTGV' A
#
# COMPACT_ATOMS: atom_id res chain seq x y z
N MET A 1 1.02 -5.34 -10.96
CA MET A 1 1.90 -4.19 -11.31
C MET A 1 2.95 -4.67 -12.30
N PRO A 2 3.52 -3.86 -13.20
CA PRO A 2 4.66 -4.31 -14.01
C PRO A 2 5.81 -4.83 -13.14
N VAL A 3 6.49 -5.88 -13.59
CA VAL A 3 7.65 -6.47 -12.90
C VAL A 3 8.73 -5.40 -12.70
N GLY A 4 9.38 -5.42 -11.54
CA GLY A 4 10.43 -4.46 -11.20
C GLY A 4 9.93 -3.06 -10.85
N ALA A 5 8.61 -2.85 -10.76
CA ALA A 5 8.05 -1.58 -10.35
C ALA A 5 8.47 -1.18 -8.92
N GLU A 6 8.76 0.12 -8.76
CA GLU A 6 9.05 0.75 -7.48
C GLU A 6 7.79 1.48 -6.97
N ILE A 7 7.21 0.99 -5.87
CA ILE A 7 6.10 1.67 -5.19
C ILE A 7 6.65 2.93 -4.51
N LEU A 8 6.08 4.09 -4.86
CA LEU A 8 6.51 5.38 -4.34
C LEU A 8 5.74 5.76 -3.07
N THR A 9 4.40 5.73 -3.15
CA THR A 9 3.50 6.09 -2.05
C THR A 9 2.06 5.72 -2.41
N VAL A 10 1.18 5.71 -1.40
CA VAL A 10 -0.26 5.91 -1.59
C VAL A 10 -0.60 7.34 -1.17
N GLN A 11 -1.39 8.04 -1.97
CA GLN A 11 -1.92 9.37 -1.68
C GLN A 11 -3.37 9.46 -2.15
N THR A 12 -4.10 10.48 -1.70
CA THR A 12 -5.45 10.74 -2.19
C THR A 12 -5.42 11.71 -3.36
N GLN A 13 -6.14 11.37 -4.43
CA GLN A 13 -6.42 12.27 -5.54
C GLN A 13 -7.94 12.41 -5.64
N ASN A 14 -8.46 13.61 -5.34
CA ASN A 14 -9.91 13.87 -5.30
C ASN A 14 -10.66 12.87 -4.40
N GLU A 15 -10.23 12.72 -3.14
CA GLU A 15 -10.79 11.75 -2.16
C GLU A 15 -10.72 10.27 -2.59
N THR A 16 -9.96 9.95 -3.64
CA THR A 16 -9.75 8.57 -4.07
C THR A 16 -8.32 8.15 -3.73
N PRO A 17 -8.10 7.11 -2.89
CA PRO A 17 -6.78 6.58 -2.65
C PRO A 17 -6.17 6.00 -3.94
N CYS A 18 -4.98 6.47 -4.29
CA CYS A 18 -4.23 6.02 -5.45
C CYS A 18 -2.85 5.53 -5.01
N LEU A 19 -2.46 4.34 -5.47
CA LEU A 19 -1.09 3.86 -5.33
C LEU A 19 -0.28 4.30 -6.56
N TRP A 20 0.82 4.99 -6.33
CA TRP A 20 1.71 5.46 -7.37
C TRP A 20 2.99 4.62 -7.38
N ALA A 21 3.44 4.28 -8.59
CA ALA A 21 4.64 3.49 -8.79
C ALA A 21 5.40 3.99 -10.03
N LEU A 22 6.74 3.89 -9.97
CA LEU A 22 7.60 4.01 -11.13
C LEU A 22 7.68 2.63 -11.81
N VAL A 23 7.37 2.57 -13.10
CA VAL A 23 7.21 1.30 -13.83
C VAL A 23 7.79 1.40 -15.24
N ASP A 24 8.25 0.27 -15.78
CA ASP A 24 8.35 0.09 -17.24
C ASP A 24 7.01 -0.46 -17.76
N PRO A 25 6.28 0.26 -18.62
CA PRO A 25 4.98 -0.19 -19.12
C PRO A 25 5.05 -1.39 -20.08
N ASN A 26 6.24 -1.76 -20.56
CA ASN A 26 6.43 -2.88 -21.48
C ASN A 26 6.69 -4.21 -20.75
N GLU A 27 7.00 -4.17 -19.46
CA GLU A 27 7.24 -5.37 -18.65
C GLU A 27 5.93 -6.12 -18.36
N PRO A 28 5.98 -7.46 -18.20
CA PRO A 28 4.80 -8.24 -17.83
C PRO A 28 4.32 -7.83 -16.43
N LYS A 29 3.06 -8.14 -16.13
CA LYS A 29 2.47 -7.83 -14.83
C LYS A 29 2.68 -8.98 -13.85
N GLU A 30 2.98 -8.62 -12.60
CA GLU A 30 2.99 -9.48 -11.42
C GLU A 30 1.93 -9.04 -10.40
N ASP A 31 1.54 -9.95 -9.52
CA ASP A 31 0.68 -9.62 -8.38
C ASP A 31 1.51 -8.97 -7.26
N ARG A 32 0.94 -7.93 -6.64
CA ARG A 32 1.50 -7.25 -5.48
C ARG A 32 0.40 -7.16 -4.44
N PHE A 33 0.68 -7.66 -3.24
CA PHE A 33 -0.31 -7.75 -2.17
C PHE A 33 -0.16 -6.54 -1.26
N ILE A 34 -1.19 -5.69 -1.25
CA ILE A 34 -1.22 -4.44 -0.50
C ILE A 34 -2.25 -4.58 0.62
N GLU A 35 -1.80 -4.42 1.85
CA GLU A 35 -2.64 -4.43 3.05
C GLU A 35 -2.92 -3.00 3.51
N ILE A 36 -4.17 -2.74 3.90
CA ILE A 36 -4.61 -1.43 4.38
C ILE A 36 -5.28 -1.62 5.73
N PHE A 37 -4.81 -0.87 6.72
CA PHE A 37 -5.35 -0.92 8.08
C PHE A 37 -5.81 0.46 8.51
N GLY A 38 -7.06 0.55 8.99
CA GLY A 38 -7.58 1.77 9.59
C GLY A 38 -6.96 1.98 10.97
N THR A 39 -6.65 3.23 11.32
CA THR A 39 -6.17 3.57 12.66
C THR A 39 -7.14 3.07 13.74
N GLY A 40 -6.59 2.53 14.83
CA GLY A 40 -7.38 1.96 15.94
C GLY A 40 -7.80 0.50 15.74
N HIS A 41 -7.57 -0.10 14.56
CA HIS A 41 -7.78 -1.53 14.35
C HIS A 41 -6.50 -2.31 14.64
N PRO A 42 -6.58 -3.42 15.39
CA PRO A 42 -5.42 -4.25 15.65
C PRO A 42 -4.91 -4.88 14.34
N ILE A 43 -3.59 -4.91 14.18
CA ILE A 43 -2.91 -5.72 13.16
C ILE A 43 -2.42 -6.96 13.88
N GLY A 44 -2.79 -8.14 13.38
CA GLY A 44 -2.31 -9.40 13.94
C GLY A 44 -0.78 -9.43 13.86
N TYR A 45 -0.12 -9.68 14.99
CA TYR A 45 1.29 -10.07 15.01
C TYR A 45 1.37 -11.45 14.35
N ASP A 46 1.69 -11.48 13.06
CA ASP A 46 1.86 -12.74 12.35
C ASP A 46 3.33 -13.16 12.44
N MET A 47 3.59 -14.29 13.10
CA MET A 47 4.93 -14.85 13.36
C MET A 47 5.48 -15.52 12.10
N GLY A 48 5.59 -14.73 11.02
CA GLY A 48 6.03 -15.20 9.71
C GLY A 48 5.45 -14.40 8.56
N VAL A 49 5.13 -13.13 8.74
CA VAL A 49 4.77 -12.26 7.60
C VAL A 49 5.54 -10.96 7.70
N ASP A 50 6.43 -10.74 6.74
CA ASP A 50 7.15 -9.50 6.58
C ASP A 50 6.30 -8.50 5.80
N ARG A 51 6.18 -7.30 6.39
CA ARG A 51 5.44 -6.17 5.84
C ARG A 51 6.38 -5.00 5.65
N LYS A 52 6.38 -4.44 4.44
CA LYS A 52 7.03 -3.18 4.16
C LYS A 52 6.01 -2.05 4.25
N TYR A 53 6.22 -1.12 5.17
CA TYR A 53 5.40 0.09 5.22
C TYR A 53 5.58 0.92 3.93
N ILE A 54 4.46 1.35 3.36
CA ILE A 54 4.46 2.22 2.17
C ILE A 54 4.18 3.66 2.59
N SER A 55 3.02 3.93 3.19
CA SER A 55 2.57 5.29 3.51
C SER A 55 1.32 5.30 4.40
N THR A 56 0.89 6.50 4.76
CA THR A 56 -0.39 6.74 5.43
C THR A 56 -1.15 7.79 4.64
N TYR A 57 -2.42 7.53 4.39
CA TYR A 57 -3.31 8.47 3.73
C TYR A 57 -4.54 8.74 4.60
N GLN A 58 -5.19 9.87 4.33
CA GLN A 58 -6.33 10.36 5.08
C GLN A 58 -7.49 10.64 4.12
N LEU A 59 -8.72 10.35 4.56
CA LEU A 59 -9.96 10.65 3.84
C LEU A 59 -10.89 11.52 4.69
N HIS A 60 -11.84 12.17 4.02
CA HIS A 60 -12.87 13.01 4.64
C HIS A 60 -12.26 14.08 5.56
N GLY A 61 -11.27 14.80 5.04
CA GLY A 61 -10.58 15.86 5.79
C GLY A 61 -9.84 15.38 7.04
N GLY A 62 -9.38 14.13 7.07
CA GLY A 62 -8.65 13.55 8.20
C GLY A 62 -9.49 12.76 9.19
N SER A 63 -10.81 12.67 8.96
CA SER A 63 -11.70 11.90 9.83
C SER A 63 -11.44 10.39 9.77
N LEU A 64 -10.86 9.91 8.65
CA LEU A 64 -10.44 8.53 8.47
C LEU A 64 -8.95 8.49 8.12
N VAL A 65 -8.19 7.66 8.82
CA VAL A 65 -6.75 7.51 8.64
C VAL A 65 -6.43 6.04 8.39
N PHE A 66 -5.62 5.78 7.35
CA PHE A 66 -5.28 4.43 6.91
C PHE A 66 -3.78 4.29 6.72
N HIS A 67 -3.23 3.17 7.19
CA HIS A 67 -1.83 2.78 7.03
C HIS A 67 -1.72 1.67 5.99
N VAL A 68 -0.80 1.82 5.04
CA VAL A 68 -0.65 0.92 3.90
C VAL A 68 0.69 0.20 3.98
N PHE A 69 0.63 -1.11 3.78
CA PHE A 69 1.78 -2.00 3.79
C PHE A 69 1.78 -2.86 2.53
N GLU A 70 2.96 -3.22 2.07
CA GLU A 70 3.17 -4.28 1.10
C GLU A 70 3.57 -5.55 1.83
N TYR A 71 2.90 -6.66 1.50
CA TYR A 71 3.32 -7.98 1.92
C TYR A 71 4.56 -8.37 1.11
N THR A 72 5.67 -8.67 1.78
CA THR A 72 6.94 -9.04 1.13
C THR A 72 7.32 -10.51 1.32
N GLY A 73 6.49 -11.32 1.99
CA GLY A 73 6.73 -12.76 2.18
C GLY A 73 6.76 -13.19 3.64
N VAL A 74 7.31 -14.40 3.85
CA VAL A 74 7.67 -15.02 5.13
C VAL A 74 9.19 -15.13 5.20
#